data_AF-A0A538FCX8-F1
#
_entry.id   AF-A0A538FCX8-F1
#
_cell.length_a   1.000
_cell.length_b   1.000
_cell.length_c   1.000
_cell.angle_alpha   90.00
_cell.angle_beta   90.00
_cell.angle_gamma   90.00
#
_symmetry.space_group_name_H-M   'P 1'
#
loop_
_entity.id
_entity.type
_entity.pdbx_description
1 polymer ?
#
loop_
_entity_poly.entity_id
_entity_poly.type
_entity_poly.pdbx_seq_one_letter_code
_entity_poly.pdbx_strand_id
1 'polypeptide(L)'
;AGAAWFFLCTRVILPHLSGETFYSNFFSAFGNSVGSIMANMVLHPSRVARLAFKGDRLTYYRQLLAPVAFLPLVALPVLLIGGPQVLVNVVSDHGPTHDIRFHYSSIVVAAVFLATVEACALLGRSAGARRFLVGAVAATALAANVAWSPSPLGVKFHTGVWAEAQPRHSAVNEALRLVPGNAGVSATYYLVPHLTHRSLIYEFPNPFRVVNWGVHGEHPGRPEDVDLLVLDTTLNGDQAALYDSLVEAGGPFTVVYDRDGIVVARRRTAGSG
;
A
#
# COMPACT_ATOMS: atom_id res chain seq x y z
N ALA A 1 -21.66 -20.95 -0.55
CA ALA A 1 -21.70 -19.57 -1.09
C ALA A 1 -20.28 -18.97 -1.21
N GLY A 2 -19.55 -18.76 -0.10
CA GLY A 2 -18.23 -18.07 -0.13
C GLY A 2 -17.17 -18.69 -1.05
N ALA A 3 -16.96 -20.01 -0.99
CA ALA A 3 -16.01 -20.69 -1.88
C ALA A 3 -16.41 -20.57 -3.37
N ALA A 4 -17.70 -20.74 -3.68
CA ALA A 4 -18.21 -20.57 -5.04
C ALA A 4 -17.98 -19.14 -5.56
N TRP A 5 -18.25 -18.14 -4.71
CA TRP A 5 -17.96 -16.73 -5.01
C TRP A 5 -16.47 -16.48 -5.24
N PHE A 6 -15.62 -17.01 -4.37
CA PHE A 6 -14.16 -16.92 -4.51
C PHE A 6 -13.68 -17.50 -5.84
N PHE A 7 -14.13 -18.70 -6.22
CA PHE A 7 -13.75 -19.32 -7.50
C PHE A 7 -14.33 -18.58 -8.70
N LEU A 8 -15.57 -18.10 -8.63
CA LEU A 8 -16.16 -17.27 -9.68
C LEU A 8 -15.33 -15.99 -9.90
N CYS A 9 -14.99 -15.29 -8.82
CA CYS A 9 -14.17 -14.08 -8.89
C CYS A 9 -12.77 -14.37 -9.44
N THR A 10 -12.08 -15.38 -8.91
CA THR A 10 -10.65 -15.62 -9.22
C THR A 10 -10.41 -16.38 -10.52
N ARG A 11 -11.39 -17.16 -11.00
CA ARG A 11 -11.23 -18.00 -12.20
C ARG A 11 -12.02 -17.52 -13.41
N VAL A 12 -13.04 -16.68 -13.22
CA VAL A 12 -13.88 -16.17 -14.31
C VAL A 12 -13.78 -14.66 -14.41
N ILE A 13 -14.19 -13.94 -13.36
CA ILE A 13 -14.33 -12.48 -13.42
C ILE A 13 -12.96 -11.79 -13.56
N LEU A 14 -12.02 -12.05 -12.63
CA LEU A 14 -10.72 -11.40 -12.65
C LEU A 14 -9.92 -11.70 -13.93
N PRO A 15 -9.72 -12.96 -14.36
CA PRO A 15 -9.01 -13.23 -15.60
C PRO A 15 -9.65 -12.56 -16.83
N HIS A 16 -10.98 -12.48 -16.88
CA HIS A 16 -11.68 -11.82 -17.97
C HIS A 16 -11.46 -10.30 -18.00
N LEU A 17 -11.35 -9.66 -16.83
CA LEU A 17 -11.18 -8.21 -16.72
C LEU A 17 -9.72 -7.76 -16.73
N SER A 18 -8.81 -8.50 -16.08
CA SER A 18 -7.41 -8.06 -15.89
C SER A 18 -6.40 -8.80 -16.75
N GLY A 19 -6.80 -9.82 -17.52
CA GLY A 19 -5.90 -10.62 -18.38
C GLY A 19 -4.96 -11.57 -17.62
N GLU A 20 -4.58 -11.23 -16.40
CA GLU A 20 -3.79 -12.06 -15.49
C GLU A 20 -4.33 -12.02 -14.06
N THR A 21 -4.08 -13.08 -13.28
CA THR A 21 -4.29 -13.09 -11.84
C THR A 21 -3.12 -12.38 -11.14
N PHE A 22 -3.23 -11.06 -10.97
CA PHE A 22 -2.25 -10.16 -10.32
C PHE A 22 -1.58 -10.72 -9.04
N TYR A 23 -2.29 -11.56 -8.28
CA TYR A 23 -1.86 -12.01 -6.95
C TYR A 23 -0.90 -13.20 -6.93
N SER A 24 -0.65 -13.91 -8.04
CA SER A 24 0.25 -15.08 -8.03
C SER A 24 1.70 -14.70 -7.68
N ASN A 25 2.13 -13.52 -8.10
CA ASN A 25 3.47 -12.98 -7.81
C ASN A 25 3.72 -12.74 -6.32
N PHE A 26 2.67 -12.65 -5.50
CA PHE A 26 2.82 -12.48 -4.04
C PHE A 26 3.17 -13.79 -3.35
N PHE A 27 3.02 -14.94 -3.99
CA PHE A 27 3.20 -16.26 -3.36
C PHE A 27 4.24 -17.10 -4.12
N SER A 28 5.29 -16.45 -4.61
CA SER A 28 6.31 -17.05 -5.49
C SER A 28 6.94 -18.30 -4.89
N ALA A 29 7.05 -18.39 -3.57
CA ALA A 29 7.54 -19.57 -2.83
C ALA A 29 6.68 -20.85 -3.01
N PHE A 30 5.44 -20.72 -3.49
CA PHE A 30 4.48 -21.81 -3.64
C PHE A 30 4.04 -22.04 -5.09
N GLY A 31 4.49 -21.24 -6.05
CA GLY A 31 4.26 -21.44 -7.48
C GLY A 31 3.61 -20.24 -8.17
N ASN A 32 3.22 -20.43 -9.44
CA ASN A 32 2.79 -19.36 -10.33
C ASN A 32 1.28 -19.38 -10.65
N SER A 33 0.52 -20.30 -10.07
CA SER A 33 -0.93 -20.39 -10.21
C SER A 33 -1.61 -20.61 -8.86
N VAL A 34 -2.88 -20.20 -8.73
CA VAL A 34 -3.67 -20.41 -7.50
C VAL A 34 -3.71 -21.90 -7.10
N GLY A 35 -3.86 -22.80 -8.08
CA GLY A 35 -3.88 -24.25 -7.83
C GLY A 35 -2.55 -24.77 -7.29
N SER A 36 -1.43 -24.41 -7.92
CA SER A 36 -0.10 -24.82 -7.46
C SER A 36 0.23 -24.23 -6.09
N ILE A 37 -0.15 -22.98 -5.85
CA ILE A 37 0.06 -22.30 -4.57
C ILE A 37 -0.62 -23.09 -3.45
N MET A 38 -1.92 -23.40 -3.59
CA MET A 38 -2.68 -24.15 -2.60
C MET A 38 -2.13 -25.57 -2.41
N ALA A 39 -1.82 -26.28 -3.49
CA ALA A 39 -1.24 -27.62 -3.42
C ALA A 39 0.11 -27.62 -2.70
N ASN A 40 1.01 -26.70 -3.04
CA ASN A 40 2.34 -26.62 -2.45
C ASN A 40 2.33 -26.16 -0.99
N MET A 41 1.34 -25.38 -0.56
CA MET A 41 1.15 -25.09 0.88
C MET A 41 0.87 -26.35 1.68
N VAL A 42 0.05 -27.27 1.14
CA VAL A 42 -0.32 -28.53 1.79
C VAL A 42 0.80 -29.57 1.66
N LEU A 43 1.43 -29.68 0.49
CA LEU A 43 2.51 -30.65 0.21
C LEU A 43 3.84 -30.26 0.86
N HIS A 44 4.05 -28.97 1.16
CA HIS A 44 5.29 -28.45 1.73
C HIS A 44 5.06 -27.56 2.96
N PRO A 45 4.49 -28.11 4.06
CA PRO A 45 4.16 -27.34 5.26
C PRO A 45 5.39 -26.72 5.93
N SER A 46 6.58 -27.31 5.74
CA SER A 46 7.85 -26.74 6.23
C SER A 46 8.19 -25.39 5.59
N ARG A 47 7.73 -25.10 4.37
CA ARG A 47 7.90 -23.79 3.73
C ARG A 47 7.00 -22.74 4.39
N VAL A 48 5.75 -23.12 4.67
CA VAL A 48 4.80 -22.27 5.41
C VAL A 48 5.36 -21.94 6.80
N ALA A 49 5.83 -22.96 7.53
CA ALA A 49 6.42 -22.77 8.85
C ALA A 49 7.65 -21.84 8.78
N ARG A 50 8.56 -22.06 7.83
CA ARG A 50 9.75 -21.21 7.66
C ARG A 50 9.39 -19.74 7.45
N LEU A 51 8.38 -19.45 6.62
CA LEU A 51 7.88 -18.09 6.41
C LEU A 51 7.24 -17.56 7.70
N ALA A 52 6.39 -18.35 8.35
CA ALA A 52 5.67 -17.95 9.56
C ALA A 52 6.57 -17.56 10.73
N PHE A 53 7.78 -18.11 10.81
CA PHE A 53 8.77 -17.79 11.85
C PHE A 53 9.90 -16.86 11.38
N LYS A 54 9.78 -16.20 10.21
CA LYS A 54 10.71 -15.13 9.81
C LYS A 54 10.62 -13.94 10.77
N GLY A 55 11.73 -13.22 10.95
CA GLY A 55 11.84 -12.13 11.94
C GLY A 55 10.85 -10.98 11.73
N ASP A 56 10.50 -10.67 10.49
CA ASP A 56 9.46 -9.69 10.14
C ASP A 56 8.05 -10.19 10.51
N ARG A 57 7.73 -11.48 10.32
CA ARG A 57 6.45 -12.08 10.77
C ARG A 57 6.34 -12.14 12.29
N LEU A 58 7.43 -12.45 12.97
CA LEU A 58 7.47 -12.40 14.45
C LEU A 58 7.26 -10.97 14.95
N THR A 59 7.85 -9.98 14.27
CA THR A 59 7.61 -8.56 14.56
C THR A 59 6.15 -8.20 14.34
N TYR A 60 5.54 -8.66 13.25
CA TYR A 60 4.14 -8.47 12.92
C TYR A 60 3.21 -9.03 14.00
N TYR A 61 3.38 -10.29 14.44
CA TYR A 61 2.56 -10.87 15.51
C TYR A 61 2.70 -10.12 16.82
N ARG A 62 3.92 -9.73 17.18
CA ARG A 62 4.18 -8.91 18.36
C ARG A 62 3.45 -7.57 18.27
N GLN A 63 3.49 -6.91 17.11
CA GLN A 63 2.82 -5.64 16.89
C GLN A 63 1.30 -5.75 16.88
N LEU A 64 0.74 -6.91 16.52
CA LEU A 64 -0.70 -7.19 16.63
C LEU A 64 -1.15 -7.50 18.06
N LEU A 65 -0.38 -8.29 18.80
CA LEU A 65 -0.82 -8.88 20.07
C LEU A 65 -0.35 -8.12 21.32
N ALA A 66 0.84 -7.52 21.27
CA ALA A 66 1.39 -6.79 22.43
C ALA A 66 0.53 -5.58 22.86
N PRO A 67 -0.08 -4.78 21.96
CA PRO A 67 -0.95 -3.66 22.37
C PRO A 67 -2.19 -4.08 23.16
N VAL A 68 -2.54 -5.37 23.12
CA VAL A 68 -3.68 -5.96 23.85
C VAL A 68 -3.22 -7.01 24.87
N ALA A 69 -2.01 -6.82 25.41
CA ALA A 69 -1.39 -7.67 26.43
C ALA A 69 -1.36 -9.17 26.10
N PHE A 70 -1.34 -9.53 24.80
CA PHE A 70 -1.42 -10.92 24.31
C PHE A 70 -2.67 -11.70 24.76
N LEU A 71 -3.69 -11.02 25.30
CA LEU A 71 -4.96 -11.64 25.71
C LEU A 71 -5.68 -12.45 24.63
N PRO A 72 -5.67 -12.07 23.33
CA PRO A 72 -6.30 -12.87 22.28
C PRO A 72 -5.92 -14.35 22.28
N LEU A 73 -4.73 -14.70 22.76
CA LEU A 73 -4.25 -16.09 22.82
C LEU A 73 -5.05 -16.97 23.80
N VAL A 74 -5.83 -16.38 24.70
CA VAL A 74 -6.73 -17.11 25.60
C VAL A 74 -8.01 -17.55 24.88
N ALA A 75 -8.49 -16.73 23.94
CA ALA A 75 -9.71 -16.98 23.16
C ALA A 75 -9.38 -17.41 21.73
N LEU A 76 -8.54 -18.46 21.57
CA LEU A 76 -8.11 -18.96 20.27
C LEU A 76 -9.26 -19.21 19.27
N PRO A 77 -10.42 -19.77 19.66
CA PRO A 77 -11.53 -19.96 18.72
C PRO A 77 -12.02 -18.65 18.09
N VAL A 78 -12.05 -17.57 18.87
CA VAL A 78 -12.44 -16.23 18.37
C VAL A 78 -11.31 -15.61 17.55
N LEU A 79 -10.06 -15.76 17.99
CA LEU A 79 -8.90 -15.27 17.25
C LEU A 79 -8.79 -15.91 15.85
N LEU A 80 -9.17 -17.19 15.73
CA LEU A 80 -9.15 -17.94 14.47
C LEU A 80 -10.12 -17.40 13.39
N ILE A 81 -11.04 -16.49 13.73
CA ILE A 81 -11.82 -15.73 12.74
C ILE A 81 -10.88 -14.98 11.77
N GLY A 82 -9.77 -14.45 12.28
CA GLY A 82 -8.73 -13.78 11.47
C GLY A 82 -7.71 -14.73 10.85
N GLY A 83 -7.76 -16.04 11.17
CA GLY A 83 -6.78 -17.05 10.79
C GLY A 83 -6.51 -17.12 9.28
N PRO A 84 -7.55 -17.17 8.41
CA PRO A 84 -7.35 -17.19 6.97
C PRO A 84 -6.57 -15.97 6.45
N GLN A 85 -6.88 -14.76 6.96
CA GLN A 85 -6.17 -13.54 6.55
C GLN A 85 -4.73 -13.53 7.07
N VAL A 86 -4.50 -13.96 8.32
CA VAL A 86 -3.14 -14.09 8.86
C VAL A 86 -2.31 -15.05 8.02
N LEU A 87 -2.87 -16.19 7.61
CA LEU A 87 -2.17 -17.14 6.75
C LEU A 87 -1.75 -16.48 5.44
N VAL A 88 -2.66 -15.79 4.75
CA VAL A 88 -2.38 -15.04 3.52
C VAL A 88 -1.29 -14.00 3.72
N ASN A 89 -1.37 -13.19 4.78
CA ASN A 89 -0.41 -12.13 5.07
C ASN A 89 1.00 -12.69 5.36
N VAL A 90 1.06 -13.84 6.04
CA VAL A 90 2.32 -14.45 6.48
C VAL A 90 3.05 -15.16 5.35
N VAL A 91 2.32 -15.88 4.49
CA VAL A 91 2.91 -16.64 3.39
C VAL A 91 3.20 -15.80 2.14
N SER A 92 2.68 -14.56 2.12
CA SER A 92 2.95 -13.58 1.06
C SER A 92 4.38 -13.05 1.13
N ASP A 93 5.05 -12.97 -0.01
CA ASP A 93 6.33 -12.29 -0.21
C ASP A 93 6.17 -10.76 -0.29
N HIS A 94 4.93 -10.25 -0.36
CA HIS A 94 4.65 -8.82 -0.39
C HIS A 94 4.72 -8.21 1.01
N GLY A 95 5.83 -7.51 1.30
CA GLY A 95 6.14 -6.84 2.57
C GLY A 95 4.95 -6.17 3.29
N PRO A 96 4.20 -5.29 2.60
CA PRO A 96 3.05 -4.58 3.19
C PRO A 96 1.99 -5.48 3.83
N THR A 97 1.85 -6.74 3.39
CA THR A 97 0.81 -7.64 3.93
C THR A 97 1.00 -8.01 5.40
N HIS A 98 2.23 -7.98 5.90
CA HIS A 98 2.61 -8.31 7.28
C HIS A 98 3.30 -7.12 7.94
N ASP A 99 2.85 -5.92 7.59
CA ASP A 99 3.23 -4.67 8.23
C ASP A 99 1.97 -3.94 8.69
N ILE A 100 1.88 -3.64 9.99
CA ILE A 100 0.69 -3.05 10.62
C ILE A 100 0.37 -1.64 10.11
N ARG A 101 1.30 -0.99 9.41
CA ARG A 101 1.10 0.36 8.84
C ARG A 101 0.19 0.34 7.62
N PHE A 102 0.00 -0.81 7.00
CA PHE A 102 -0.84 -0.97 5.83
C PHE A 102 -2.17 -1.69 6.17
N HIS A 103 -3.17 -1.48 5.33
CA HIS A 103 -4.54 -1.92 5.53
C HIS A 103 -4.75 -3.45 5.49
N TYR A 104 -3.74 -4.24 5.10
CA TYR A 104 -3.84 -5.71 5.01
C TYR A 104 -4.13 -6.39 6.35
N SER A 105 -3.98 -5.68 7.46
CA SER A 105 -4.24 -6.18 8.82
C SER A 105 -5.65 -5.87 9.32
N SER A 106 -6.50 -5.14 8.59
CA SER A 106 -7.79 -4.64 9.11
C SER A 106 -8.69 -5.76 9.66
N ILE A 107 -8.84 -6.87 8.92
CA ILE A 107 -9.65 -8.03 9.37
C ILE A 107 -8.98 -8.73 10.56
N VAL A 108 -7.65 -8.85 10.55
CA VAL A 108 -6.88 -9.49 11.63
C VAL A 108 -7.05 -8.70 12.94
N VAL A 109 -6.96 -7.38 12.87
CA VAL A 109 -7.15 -6.48 14.01
C VAL A 109 -8.56 -6.63 14.60
N ALA A 110 -9.60 -6.73 13.77
CA ALA A 110 -10.96 -6.98 14.26
C ALA A 110 -11.05 -8.30 15.05
N ALA A 111 -10.48 -9.40 14.53
CA ALA A 111 -10.44 -10.68 15.24
C ALA A 111 -9.63 -10.61 16.54
N VAL A 112 -8.50 -9.90 16.54
CA VAL A 112 -7.67 -9.64 17.73
C VAL A 112 -8.47 -8.94 18.83
N PHE A 113 -9.21 -7.87 18.51
CA PHE A 113 -10.00 -7.15 19.50
C PHE A 113 -11.19 -7.98 20.01
N LEU A 114 -11.88 -8.73 19.13
CA LEU A 114 -12.95 -9.65 19.56
C LEU A 114 -12.42 -10.70 20.54
N ALA A 115 -11.28 -11.32 20.21
CA ALA A 115 -10.64 -12.30 21.08
C ALA A 115 -10.12 -11.68 22.38
N THR A 116 -9.67 -10.42 22.37
CA THR A 116 -9.29 -9.68 23.57
C THR A 116 -10.48 -9.49 24.52
N VAL A 117 -11.64 -9.12 23.99
CA VAL A 117 -12.87 -8.95 24.79
C VAL A 117 -13.30 -10.28 25.40
N GLU A 118 -13.30 -11.35 24.60
CA GLU A 118 -13.63 -12.70 25.07
C GLU A 118 -12.66 -13.17 26.15
N ALA A 119 -11.35 -12.98 25.95
CA ALA A 119 -10.32 -13.30 26.95
C ALA A 119 -10.52 -12.55 28.27
N CYS A 120 -10.88 -11.26 28.20
CA CYS A 120 -11.24 -10.46 29.37
C CYS A 120 -12.48 -11.01 30.08
N ALA A 121 -13.48 -11.51 29.36
CA ALA A 121 -14.67 -12.13 29.95
C ALA A 121 -14.35 -13.47 30.63
N LEU A 122 -13.54 -14.30 29.99
CA LEU A 122 -13.13 -15.62 30.50
C LEU A 122 -12.28 -15.51 31.78
N LEU A 123 -11.32 -14.57 31.81
CA LEU A 123 -10.40 -14.38 32.93
C LEU A 123 -10.96 -13.41 34.01
N GLY A 124 -11.78 -12.45 33.62
CA GLY A 124 -12.31 -11.38 34.46
C GLY A 124 -13.51 -11.78 35.34
N ARG A 125 -13.43 -12.93 36.03
CA ARG A 125 -14.54 -13.49 36.83
C ARG A 125 -14.96 -12.63 38.03
N SER A 126 -14.15 -11.64 38.40
CA SER A 126 -14.45 -10.66 39.45
C SER A 126 -14.24 -9.24 38.92
N ALA A 127 -14.88 -8.26 39.56
CA ALA A 127 -14.71 -6.85 39.20
C ALA A 127 -13.24 -6.39 39.28
N GLY A 128 -12.48 -6.88 40.27
CA GLY A 128 -11.05 -6.60 40.42
C GLY A 128 -10.22 -7.17 39.27
N ALA A 129 -10.44 -8.44 38.92
CA ALA A 129 -9.74 -9.08 37.79
C ALA A 129 -10.06 -8.38 36.47
N ARG A 130 -11.33 -8.03 36.21
CA ARG A 130 -11.73 -7.30 35.01
C ARG A 130 -11.07 -5.92 34.93
N ARG A 131 -11.04 -5.17 36.03
CA ARG A 131 -10.35 -3.86 36.09
C ARG A 131 -8.86 -3.99 35.82
N PHE A 132 -8.22 -5.01 36.39
CA PHE A 132 -6.80 -5.29 36.14
C PHE A 132 -6.54 -5.61 34.66
N LEU A 133 -7.32 -6.49 34.04
CA LEU A 133 -7.15 -6.88 32.63
C LEU A 133 -7.36 -5.67 31.68
N VAL A 134 -8.40 -4.87 31.93
CA VAL A 134 -8.64 -3.63 31.15
C VAL A 134 -7.49 -2.63 31.35
N GLY A 135 -7.00 -2.49 32.59
CA GLY A 135 -5.84 -1.66 32.89
C GLY A 135 -4.57 -2.15 32.18
N ALA A 136 -4.36 -3.46 32.11
CA ALA A 136 -3.24 -4.07 31.38
C ALA A 136 -3.33 -3.81 29.88
N VAL A 137 -4.52 -3.94 29.28
CA VAL A 137 -4.75 -3.56 27.87
C VAL A 137 -4.47 -2.08 27.66
N ALA A 138 -4.97 -1.19 28.51
CA ALA A 138 -4.72 0.24 28.39
C ALA A 138 -3.22 0.58 28.51
N ALA A 139 -2.53 0.00 29.50
CA ALA A 139 -1.11 0.22 29.72
C ALA A 139 -0.26 -0.29 28.55
N THR A 140 -0.56 -1.49 28.03
CA THR A 140 0.18 -2.08 26.90
C THR A 140 -0.15 -1.39 25.57
N ALA A 141 -1.38 -0.95 25.36
CA ALA A 141 -1.76 -0.12 24.22
C ALA A 141 -1.00 1.21 24.23
N LEU A 142 -0.91 1.88 25.38
CA LEU A 142 -0.13 3.11 25.52
C LEU A 142 1.37 2.86 25.29
N ALA A 143 1.93 1.80 25.87
CA ALA A 143 3.33 1.44 25.66
C ALA A 143 3.64 1.14 24.18
N ALA A 144 2.75 0.40 23.50
CA ALA A 144 2.87 0.13 22.07
C ALA A 144 2.69 1.38 21.21
N ASN A 145 1.82 2.31 21.62
CA ASN A 145 1.65 3.60 20.97
C ASN A 145 2.96 4.41 21.04
N VAL A 146 3.57 4.50 22.23
CA VAL A 146 4.86 5.18 22.41
C VAL A 146 5.97 4.49 21.58
N ALA A 147 5.99 3.16 21.53
CA ALA A 147 7.07 2.41 20.87
C ALA A 147 6.96 2.38 19.33
N TRP A 148 5.76 2.27 18.77
CA TRP A 148 5.56 1.94 17.34
C TRP A 148 4.61 2.84 16.58
N SER A 149 3.74 3.61 17.25
CA SER A 149 2.77 4.46 16.55
C SER A 149 3.44 5.74 16.05
N PRO A 150 3.00 6.29 14.90
CA PRO A 150 3.34 7.64 14.51
C PRO A 150 2.53 8.67 15.32
N SER A 151 2.10 8.41 16.56
CA SER A 151 1.38 9.43 17.34
C SER A 151 2.38 10.50 17.82
N PRO A 152 1.94 11.72 18.22
CA PRO A 152 2.82 12.71 18.84
C PRO A 152 3.56 12.23 20.10
N LEU A 153 3.03 11.19 20.76
CA LEU A 153 3.65 10.55 21.93
C LEU A 153 4.64 9.46 21.54
N GLY A 154 4.63 9.03 20.28
CA GLY A 154 5.39 7.91 19.77
C GLY A 154 6.78 8.29 19.26
N VAL A 155 7.74 7.40 19.43
CA VAL A 155 9.12 7.57 18.90
C VAL A 155 9.17 7.57 17.36
N LYS A 156 8.06 7.25 16.70
CA LYS A 156 7.93 7.24 15.24
C LYS A 156 7.30 8.51 14.66
N PHE A 157 6.94 9.49 15.50
CA PHE A 157 6.30 10.73 15.04
C PHE A 157 7.11 11.43 13.93
N HIS A 158 8.42 11.60 14.14
CA HIS A 158 9.34 12.30 13.23
C HIS A 158 10.01 11.40 12.19
N THR A 159 9.42 10.24 11.86
CA THR A 159 10.02 9.28 10.91
C THR A 159 9.54 9.46 9.47
N GLY A 160 8.93 10.61 9.16
CA GLY A 160 8.44 10.95 7.82
C GLY A 160 7.04 10.43 7.50
N VAL A 161 6.28 9.95 8.49
CA VAL A 161 4.85 9.60 8.32
C VAL A 161 3.99 10.85 8.24
N TRP A 162 4.31 11.86 9.07
CA TRP A 162 3.66 13.16 9.01
C TRP A 162 4.45 14.10 8.11
N ALA A 163 3.71 14.98 7.42
CA ALA A 163 4.32 16.05 6.66
C ALA A 163 5.02 17.01 7.63
N GLU A 164 6.33 17.11 7.50
CA GLU A 164 7.15 18.10 8.19
C GLU A 164 7.67 19.11 7.17
N ALA A 165 7.94 20.35 7.60
CA ALA A 165 8.49 21.35 6.69
C ALA A 165 9.86 20.90 6.18
N GLN A 166 9.92 20.53 4.90
CA GLN A 166 11.17 20.18 4.23
C GLN A 166 11.54 21.27 3.22
N PRO A 167 12.83 21.56 3.00
CA PRO A 167 13.27 22.50 1.96
C PRO A 167 12.64 22.21 0.59
N ARG A 168 12.49 20.92 0.26
CA ARG A 168 11.88 20.41 -0.97
C ARG A 168 10.41 20.80 -1.17
N HIS A 169 9.66 21.08 -0.09
CA HIS A 169 8.26 21.51 -0.21
C HIS A 169 8.12 22.83 -0.95
N SER A 170 9.11 23.72 -0.84
CA SER A 170 9.12 24.95 -1.62
C SER A 170 9.18 24.66 -3.12
N ALA A 171 9.98 23.66 -3.53
CA ALA A 171 10.16 23.27 -4.93
C ALA A 171 8.88 22.67 -5.50
N VAL A 172 8.26 21.75 -4.74
CA VAL A 172 6.95 21.18 -5.07
C VAL A 172 5.89 22.27 -5.21
N ASN A 173 5.80 23.20 -4.25
CA ASN A 173 4.81 24.27 -4.28
C ASN A 173 5.00 25.23 -5.45
N GLU A 174 6.24 25.54 -5.82
CA GLU A 174 6.54 26.33 -7.02
C GLU A 174 6.16 25.59 -8.30
N ALA A 175 6.55 24.32 -8.42
CA ALA A 175 6.19 23.47 -9.55
C ALA A 175 4.66 23.41 -9.76
N LEU A 176 3.89 23.18 -8.68
CA LEU A 176 2.43 23.13 -8.73
C LEU A 176 1.80 24.48 -9.15
N ARG A 177 2.40 25.62 -8.79
CA ARG A 177 1.93 26.95 -9.21
C ARG A 177 2.13 27.23 -10.70
N LEU A 178 3.04 26.51 -11.37
CA LEU A 178 3.27 26.65 -12.81
C LEU A 178 2.20 25.98 -13.67
N VAL A 179 1.30 25.20 -13.05
CA VAL A 179 0.31 24.38 -13.75
C VAL A 179 -1.01 25.14 -13.90
N PRO A 180 -1.44 25.52 -15.12
CA PRO A 180 -2.74 26.15 -15.35
C PRO A 180 -3.90 25.26 -14.90
N GLY A 181 -5.04 25.89 -14.54
CA GLY A 181 -6.21 25.17 -14.03
C GLY A 181 -6.94 24.31 -15.06
N ASN A 182 -6.73 24.55 -16.35
CA ASN A 182 -7.33 23.81 -17.47
C ASN A 182 -6.34 22.92 -18.23
N ALA A 183 -5.08 22.87 -17.80
CA ALA A 183 -4.07 22.06 -18.47
C ALA A 183 -4.27 20.56 -18.19
N GLY A 184 -4.03 19.72 -19.19
CA GLY A 184 -3.88 18.29 -18.97
C GLY A 184 -2.51 17.96 -18.38
N VAL A 185 -2.47 17.12 -17.36
CA VAL A 185 -1.23 16.89 -16.59
C VAL A 185 -0.97 15.42 -16.36
N SER A 186 0.28 15.02 -16.56
CA SER A 186 0.81 13.75 -16.06
C SER A 186 1.79 14.03 -14.93
N ALA A 187 1.52 13.51 -13.74
CA ALA A 187 2.28 13.83 -12.53
C ALA A 187 2.71 12.59 -11.75
N THR A 188 3.77 12.71 -10.94
CA THR A 188 4.14 11.66 -9.99
C THR A 188 3.00 11.42 -8.99
N TYR A 189 2.76 10.16 -8.61
CA TYR A 189 1.57 9.72 -7.86
C TYR A 189 1.21 10.59 -6.65
N TYR A 190 2.17 11.05 -5.84
CA TYR A 190 1.88 11.84 -4.64
C TYR A 190 1.54 13.31 -4.95
N LEU A 191 1.83 13.80 -6.16
CA LEU A 191 1.50 15.14 -6.64
C LEU A 191 0.09 15.18 -7.26
N VAL A 192 -0.42 14.03 -7.73
CA VAL A 192 -1.74 13.92 -8.36
C VAL A 192 -2.87 14.51 -7.49
N PRO A 193 -2.98 14.20 -6.18
CA PRO A 193 -4.03 14.76 -5.32
C PRO A 193 -4.08 16.30 -5.27
N HIS A 194 -2.95 16.98 -5.50
CA HIS A 194 -2.87 18.45 -5.53
C HIS A 194 -3.38 19.07 -6.84
N LEU A 195 -3.61 18.24 -7.86
CA LEU A 195 -3.90 18.68 -9.21
C LEU A 195 -5.30 18.23 -9.70
N THR A 196 -6.08 17.55 -8.86
CA THR A 196 -7.36 16.90 -9.20
C THR A 196 -8.50 17.85 -9.60
N HIS A 197 -8.32 19.16 -9.48
CA HIS A 197 -9.29 20.15 -9.95
C HIS A 197 -9.30 20.33 -11.49
N ARG A 198 -8.55 19.51 -12.23
CA ARG A 198 -8.44 19.51 -13.70
C ARG A 198 -9.32 18.44 -14.31
N SER A 199 -9.80 18.68 -15.53
CA SER A 199 -10.54 17.69 -16.33
C SER A 199 -9.67 16.49 -16.74
N LEU A 200 -8.37 16.71 -16.90
CA LEU A 200 -7.41 15.71 -17.37
C LEU A 200 -6.21 15.66 -16.42
N ILE A 201 -6.10 14.57 -15.68
CA ILE A 201 -5.00 14.31 -14.77
C ILE A 201 -4.65 12.82 -14.77
N TYR A 202 -3.36 12.54 -14.91
CA TYR A 202 -2.82 11.19 -15.00
C TYR A 202 -1.69 10.99 -13.99
N GLU A 203 -1.59 9.77 -13.46
CA GLU A 203 -0.39 9.30 -12.79
C GLU A 203 0.64 8.92 -13.87
N PHE A 204 1.79 9.60 -13.88
CA PHE A 204 2.89 9.28 -14.78
C PHE A 204 3.31 7.81 -14.58
N PRO A 205 3.47 7.02 -15.65
CA PRO A 205 3.68 7.39 -17.04
C PRO A 205 2.42 7.38 -17.92
N ASN A 206 1.21 7.26 -17.36
CA ASN A 206 0.00 7.41 -18.15
C ASN A 206 -0.11 8.87 -18.66
N PRO A 207 -0.57 9.10 -19.90
CA PRO A 207 -1.05 8.13 -20.87
C PRO A 207 0.02 7.64 -21.88
N PHE A 208 1.30 7.97 -21.70
CA PHE A 208 2.37 7.56 -22.61
C PHE A 208 2.66 6.06 -22.55
N ARG A 209 2.50 5.47 -21.37
CA ARG A 209 2.60 4.04 -21.13
C ARG A 209 1.49 3.62 -20.18
N VAL A 210 0.61 2.75 -20.65
CA VAL A 210 -0.53 2.23 -19.89
C VAL A 210 -0.01 1.42 -18.70
N VAL A 211 -0.26 1.91 -17.49
CA VAL A 211 0.01 1.20 -16.24
C VAL A 211 -1.17 1.36 -15.28
N ASN A 212 -1.42 0.35 -14.45
CA ASN A 212 -2.48 0.28 -13.42
C ASN A 212 -3.95 0.32 -13.93
N TRP A 213 -4.25 1.05 -15.00
CA TRP A 213 -5.59 1.20 -15.60
C TRP A 213 -5.55 0.96 -17.10
N GLY A 214 -6.65 0.45 -17.68
CA GLY A 214 -6.81 0.29 -19.13
C GLY A 214 -5.90 -0.78 -19.73
N VAL A 215 -5.62 -1.85 -19.00
CA VAL A 215 -4.66 -2.92 -19.37
C VAL A 215 -4.98 -3.52 -20.74
N HIS A 216 -6.25 -3.55 -21.15
CA HIS A 216 -6.69 -4.02 -22.47
C HIS A 216 -6.98 -2.90 -23.46
N GLY A 217 -6.46 -1.69 -23.21
CA GLY A 217 -6.77 -0.51 -23.99
C GLY A 217 -8.17 0.04 -23.72
N GLU A 218 -8.75 -0.21 -22.54
CA GLU A 218 -10.05 0.36 -22.18
C GLU A 218 -9.91 1.86 -21.87
N HIS A 219 -10.20 2.69 -22.86
CA HIS A 219 -10.18 4.15 -22.74
C HIS A 219 -8.85 4.73 -22.20
N PRO A 220 -7.68 4.37 -22.76
CA PRO A 220 -6.45 5.03 -22.40
C PRO A 220 -6.56 6.52 -22.74
N GLY A 221 -6.03 7.38 -21.86
CA GLY A 221 -5.86 8.78 -22.19
C GLY A 221 -4.98 8.95 -23.42
N ARG A 222 -4.99 10.12 -24.04
CA ARG A 222 -4.15 10.38 -25.21
C ARG A 222 -2.91 11.16 -24.80
N PRO A 223 -1.70 10.77 -25.24
CA PRO A 223 -0.48 11.54 -25.01
C PRO A 223 -0.62 13.01 -25.37
N GLU A 224 -1.26 13.35 -26.48
CA GLU A 224 -1.53 14.73 -26.92
C GLU A 224 -2.37 15.57 -25.96
N ASP A 225 -3.16 14.96 -25.08
CA ASP A 225 -3.98 15.67 -24.09
C ASP A 225 -3.16 16.16 -22.88
N VAL A 226 -1.87 15.79 -22.78
CA VAL A 226 -0.99 16.20 -21.68
C VAL A 226 -0.24 17.48 -22.05
N ASP A 227 -0.57 18.60 -21.44
CA ASP A 227 0.15 19.86 -21.64
C ASP A 227 1.44 19.94 -20.80
N LEU A 228 1.43 19.33 -19.62
CA LEU A 228 2.51 19.43 -18.63
C LEU A 228 2.85 18.07 -18.00
N LEU A 229 4.15 17.85 -17.82
CA LEU A 229 4.69 16.85 -16.90
C LEU A 229 5.04 17.56 -15.59
N VAL A 230 4.64 16.99 -14.45
CA VAL A 230 5.00 17.50 -13.11
C VAL A 230 5.54 16.34 -12.29
N LEU A 231 6.86 16.15 -12.32
CA LEU A 231 7.48 14.90 -11.91
C LEU A 231 8.49 15.10 -10.78
N ASP A 232 8.49 14.15 -9.86
CA ASP A 232 9.61 13.87 -8.98
C ASP A 232 10.51 12.83 -9.65
N THR A 233 11.61 13.30 -10.26
CA THR A 233 12.50 12.45 -11.04
C THR A 233 13.27 11.45 -10.17
N THR A 234 13.33 11.67 -8.85
CA THR A 234 13.94 10.70 -7.90
C THR A 234 13.11 9.43 -7.76
N LEU A 235 11.84 9.46 -8.18
CA LEU A 235 10.91 8.34 -8.12
C LEU A 235 10.60 7.72 -9.49
N ASN A 236 11.25 8.17 -10.57
CA ASN A 236 10.94 7.68 -11.92
C ASN A 236 11.28 6.19 -12.10
N GLY A 237 12.26 5.63 -11.40
CA GLY A 237 12.58 4.19 -11.48
C GLY A 237 12.72 3.68 -12.92
N ASP A 238 11.91 2.69 -13.29
CA ASP A 238 11.87 2.09 -14.64
C ASP A 238 11.24 3.01 -15.72
N GLN A 239 10.71 4.15 -15.32
CA GLN A 239 10.12 5.17 -16.18
C GLN A 239 11.12 6.27 -16.58
N ALA A 240 12.35 6.23 -16.05
CA ALA A 240 13.38 7.24 -16.32
C ALA A 240 13.67 7.38 -17.83
N ALA A 241 13.86 6.25 -18.54
CA ALA A 241 14.12 6.26 -19.98
C ALA A 241 12.97 6.86 -20.80
N LEU A 242 11.71 6.64 -20.37
CA LEU A 242 10.55 7.25 -21.00
C LEU A 242 10.56 8.76 -20.76
N TYR A 243 10.78 9.19 -19.52
CA TYR A 243 10.92 10.61 -19.20
C TYR A 243 12.01 11.28 -20.04
N ASP A 244 13.20 10.69 -20.12
CA ASP A 244 14.32 11.22 -20.90
C ASP A 244 13.93 11.41 -22.38
N SER A 245 13.27 10.42 -22.99
CA SER A 245 12.77 10.52 -24.37
C SER A 245 11.70 11.59 -24.58
N LEU A 246 10.95 11.95 -23.53
CA LEU A 246 9.91 12.98 -23.61
C LEU A 246 10.50 14.40 -23.56
N VAL A 247 11.65 14.58 -22.90
CA VAL A 247 12.27 15.90 -22.67
C VAL A 247 13.55 16.14 -23.47
N GLU A 248 14.07 15.14 -24.19
CA GLU A 248 15.27 15.26 -25.01
C GLU A 248 15.17 16.34 -26.10
N ALA A 249 16.31 16.67 -26.72
CA ALA A 249 16.35 17.57 -27.86
C ALA A 249 15.50 17.01 -29.01
N GLY A 250 14.43 17.71 -29.39
CA GLY A 250 13.45 17.24 -30.38
C GLY A 250 12.25 16.47 -29.81
N GLY A 251 12.28 16.08 -28.53
CA GLY A 251 11.14 15.48 -27.83
C GLY A 251 9.88 16.38 -27.72
N PRO A 252 8.74 15.87 -27.25
CA PRO A 252 7.50 16.63 -27.17
C PRO A 252 7.45 17.69 -26.05
N PHE A 253 8.34 17.64 -25.05
CA PHE A 253 8.33 18.56 -23.92
C PHE A 253 9.64 19.33 -23.76
N THR A 254 9.56 20.56 -23.24
CA THR A 254 10.69 21.35 -22.77
C THR A 254 10.59 21.53 -21.27
N VAL A 255 11.68 21.26 -20.55
CA VAL A 255 11.78 21.55 -19.11
C VAL A 255 11.72 23.06 -18.88
N VAL A 256 10.77 23.51 -18.06
CA VAL A 256 10.57 24.92 -17.67
C VAL A 256 10.86 25.17 -16.19
N TYR A 257 11.02 24.11 -15.41
CA TYR A 257 11.38 24.14 -14.00
C TYR A 257 12.13 22.85 -13.64
N ASP A 258 13.25 22.99 -12.92
CA ASP A 258 13.99 21.87 -12.34
C ASP A 258 14.66 22.34 -11.03
N ARG A 259 14.18 21.80 -9.90
CA ARG A 259 14.78 22.06 -8.59
C ARG A 259 14.52 20.90 -7.64
N ASP A 260 15.55 20.46 -6.90
CA ASP A 260 15.45 19.40 -5.89
C ASP A 260 14.80 18.09 -6.42
N GLY A 261 15.08 17.76 -7.68
CA GLY A 261 14.50 16.60 -8.37
C GLY A 261 13.01 16.74 -8.71
N ILE A 262 12.44 17.94 -8.57
CA ILE A 262 11.09 18.26 -9.03
C ILE A 262 11.19 19.00 -10.36
N VAL A 263 10.58 18.41 -11.39
CA VAL A 263 10.60 18.92 -12.75
C VAL A 263 9.19 19.31 -13.20
N VAL A 264 9.09 20.45 -13.88
CA VAL A 264 7.94 20.78 -14.73
C VAL A 264 8.41 20.86 -16.16
N ALA A 265 7.82 20.06 -17.05
CA ALA A 265 8.08 20.11 -18.48
C ALA A 265 6.80 20.45 -19.23
N ARG A 266 6.84 21.45 -20.11
CA ARG A 266 5.69 21.92 -20.90
C ARG A 266 5.79 21.40 -22.32
N ARG A 267 4.65 20.97 -22.88
CA ARG A 267 4.56 20.54 -24.28
C ARG A 267 5.05 21.65 -25.21
N ARG A 268 5.89 21.29 -26.19
CA ARG A 268 6.31 22.18 -27.26
C ARG A 268 5.11 22.47 -28.16
N THR A 269 4.76 23.74 -28.33
CA THR A 269 3.80 24.16 -29.35
C THR A 269 4.43 23.96 -30.72
N ALA A 270 3.73 23.33 -31.67
CA ALA A 270 4.19 23.24 -33.05
C ALA A 270 4.40 24.67 -33.60
N GLY A 271 5.66 25.10 -33.75
CA GLY A 271 5.98 26.43 -34.29
C GLY A 271 7.24 27.15 -33.80
N SER A 272 8.03 26.61 -32.87
CA SER A 272 9.28 27.25 -32.44
C SER A 272 10.49 26.38 -32.75
N GLY A 273 10.91 26.42 -34.01
CA GLY A 273 12.20 25.98 -34.52
C GLY A 273 12.98 27.17 -35.05
#